data_AF-A0ABD6CN17-F1
#
_entry.id   AF-A0ABD6CN17-F1
#
_cell.length_a   1.000
_cell.length_b   1.000
_cell.length_c   1.000
_cell.angle_alpha   90.00
_cell.angle_beta   90.00
_cell.angle_gamma   90.00
#
_symmetry.space_group_name_H-M   'P 1'
#
loop_
_entity.id
_entity.type
_entity.pdbx_description
1 polymer ?
#
loop_
_entity_poly.entity_id
_entity_poly.type
_entity_poly.pdbx_seq_one_letter_code
_entity_poly.pdbx_strand_id
1 'polypeptide(L)' 'MYVVLVLVTATAGFLIATFVEGLRPPRFLFLVPFPATPLGFAAYGGLTLALILGIPLALVVLVSRRIDDEPA' A
#
# COMPACT_ATOMS: atom_id res chain seq x y z
N MET A 1 9.29 11.07 0.86
CA MET A 1 9.79 9.67 0.96
C MET A 1 8.68 8.63 0.94
N TYR A 2 7.69 8.66 1.85
CA TYR A 2 6.57 7.68 1.88
C TYR A 2 5.87 7.47 0.53
N VAL A 3 5.46 8.56 -0.14
CA VAL A 3 4.79 8.49 -1.45
C VAL A 3 5.61 7.76 -2.50
N VAL A 4 6.94 7.92 -2.49
CA VAL A 4 7.84 7.25 -3.44
C VAL A 4 7.84 5.74 -3.21
N LEU A 5 7.83 5.28 -1.96
CA LEU A 5 7.78 3.84 -1.64
C LEU A 5 6.47 3.19 -2.13
N VAL A 6 5.35 3.88 -1.92
CA VAL A 6 4.04 3.45 -2.41
C VAL A 6 4.02 3.37 -3.94
N LEU A 7 4.59 4.37 -4.63
CA LEU A 7 4.68 4.37 -6.08
C LEU A 7 5.60 3.27 -6.63
N VAL A 8 6.73 3.00 -5.96
CA VAL A 8 7.66 1.92 -6.35
C VAL A 8 6.98 0.56 -6.27
N THR A 9 6.22 0.30 -5.20
CA THR A 9 5.52 -0.98 -5.06
C THR A 9 4.32 -1.12 -5.99
N ALA A 10 3.60 -0.04 -6.27
CA ALA A 10 2.58 -0.03 -7.32
C ALA A 10 3.20 -0.35 -8.69
N THR A 11 4.33 0.29 -9.01
CA THR A 11 5.07 0.05 -10.26
C THR A 11 5.58 -1.39 -10.35
N ALA A 12 6.12 -1.93 -9.26
CA ALA A 12 6.56 -3.32 -9.20
C ALA A 12 5.40 -4.29 -9.45
N GLY A 13 4.24 -4.07 -8.82
CA GLY A 13 3.03 -4.86 -9.07
C GLY A 13 2.57 -4.79 -10.53
N PHE A 14 2.59 -3.60 -11.12
CA PHE A 14 2.27 -3.39 -12.55
C PHE A 14 3.20 -4.20 -13.46
N LEU A 15 4.52 -4.11 -13.23
CA LEU A 15 5.52 -4.79 -14.06
C LEU A 15 5.39 -6.31 -13.95
N ILE A 16 5.22 -6.85 -12.73
CA ILE A 16 5.02 -8.29 -12.52
C ILE A 16 3.83 -8.79 -13.33
N ALA A 17 2.69 -8.10 -13.25
CA ALA A 17 1.49 -8.51 -13.97
C ALA A 17 1.52 -8.26 -15.48
N THR A 18 2.50 -7.49 -15.97
CA THR A 18 2.72 -7.29 -17.39
C THR A 18 3.58 -8.40 -18.00
N PHE A 19 4.58 -8.89 -17.26
CA PHE A 19 5.56 -9.86 -17.77
C PHE A 19 5.36 -11.29 -17.28
N VAL A 20 4.55 -11.52 -16.24
CA VAL A 20 4.31 -12.85 -15.65
C VAL A 20 2.89 -13.31 -15.99
N GLU A 21 2.80 -14.47 -16.64
CA GLU A 21 1.54 -15.12 -16.99
C GLU A 21 1.06 -16.10 -15.90
N GLY A 22 -0.21 -16.51 -15.96
CA GLY A 22 -0.78 -17.49 -15.03
C GLY A 22 -0.97 -16.97 -13.60
N LEU A 23 -0.94 -15.65 -13.41
CA LEU A 23 -1.14 -15.03 -12.11
C LEU A 23 -2.57 -15.25 -11.61
N ARG A 24 -2.69 -15.69 -10.35
CA ARG A 24 -3.99 -15.81 -9.68
C ARG A 24 -4.47 -14.45 -9.19
N PRO A 25 -5.79 -14.18 -9.18
CA PRO A 25 -6.34 -12.93 -8.67
C PRO A 25 -5.89 -12.68 -7.21
N PRO A 26 -5.19 -11.58 -6.92
CA PRO A 26 -4.76 -11.27 -5.56
C PRO A 26 -5.96 -10.84 -4.72
N ARG A 27 -5.98 -11.22 -3.43
CA ARG A 27 -7.02 -10.83 -2.48
C ARG A 27 -6.47 -9.77 -1.54
N PHE A 28 -6.85 -8.52 -1.77
CA PHE A 28 -6.50 -7.42 -0.89
C PHE A 28 -7.12 -7.60 0.49
N LEU A 29 -6.26 -7.55 1.52
CA LEU A 29 -6.62 -7.79 2.91
C LEU A 29 -7.41 -9.10 3.13
N PHE A 30 -7.21 -10.10 2.26
CA PHE A 30 -7.94 -11.37 2.26
C PHE A 30 -9.46 -11.29 1.97
N LEU A 31 -10.03 -10.08 1.81
CA LEU A 31 -11.46 -9.87 1.58
C LEU A 31 -11.80 -9.44 0.16
N VAL A 32 -11.03 -8.53 -0.45
CA VAL A 32 -11.39 -7.90 -1.72
C VAL A 32 -10.58 -8.51 -2.87
N PRO A 33 -11.19 -9.28 -3.78
CA PRO A 33 -10.49 -9.81 -4.93
C PRO A 33 -10.19 -8.68 -5.92
N PHE A 34 -8.92 -8.51 -6.26
CA PHE A 34 -8.49 -7.63 -7.33
C PHE A 34 -8.42 -8.41 -8.65
N PRO A 35 -8.80 -7.78 -9.77
CA PRO A 35 -8.69 -8.43 -11.08
C PRO A 35 -7.23 -8.77 -11.36
N ALA A 36 -6.97 -9.94 -11.96
CA ALA A 36 -5.64 -10.39 -12.36
C ALA A 36 -5.14 -9.64 -13.61
N THR A 37 -5.11 -8.32 -13.54
CA THR A 37 -4.70 -7.39 -14.58
C THR A 37 -3.51 -6.55 -14.08
N PRO A 38 -2.70 -5.96 -14.97
CA PRO A 38 -1.61 -5.06 -14.58
C PRO A 38 -2.06 -3.97 -13.61
N LEU A 39 -3.23 -3.36 -13.87
CA LEU A 39 -3.80 -2.33 -13.01
C LEU A 39 -4.22 -2.89 -11.64
N GLY A 40 -4.78 -4.10 -11.60
CA GLY A 40 -5.18 -4.75 -10.36
C GLY A 40 -4.00 -5.10 -9.45
N PHE A 41 -2.89 -5.57 -10.03
CA PHE A 41 -1.66 -5.84 -9.27
C PHE A 41 -0.94 -4.56 -8.84
N ALA A 42 -0.96 -3.51 -9.67
CA ALA A 42 -0.43 -2.20 -9.30
C ALA A 42 -1.19 -1.63 -8.10
N ALA A 43 -2.52 -1.67 -8.16
CA ALA A 43 -3.39 -1.25 -7.07
C ALA A 43 -3.16 -2.11 -5.83
N TYR A 44 -3.12 -3.44 -5.96
CA TYR A 44 -2.85 -4.34 -4.82
C TYR A 44 -1.53 -4.01 -4.13
N GLY A 45 -0.43 -3.90 -4.88
CA GLY A 45 0.90 -3.60 -4.33
C GLY A 45 0.96 -2.23 -3.66
N GLY A 46 0.49 -1.19 -4.36
CA GLY A 46 0.47 0.18 -3.85
C GLY A 46 -0.42 0.33 -2.61
N LEU A 47 -1.65 -0.19 -2.65
CA LEU A 47 -2.60 -0.08 -1.56
C LEU A 47 -2.15 -0.87 -0.32
N THR A 48 -1.52 -2.04 -0.53
CA THR A 48 -0.95 -2.85 0.56
C THR A 48 0.16 -2.07 1.27
N LEU A 49 1.11 -1.51 0.51
CA LEU A 49 2.20 -0.75 1.13
C LEU A 49 1.71 0.55 1.76
N ALA A 50 0.74 1.21 1.12
CA ALA A 50 0.11 2.40 1.65
C ALA A 50 -0.53 2.14 3.02
N LEU A 51 -1.22 1.00 3.20
CA LEU A 51 -1.80 0.65 4.50
C LEU A 51 -0.74 0.22 5.52
N ILE A 52 0.17 -0.68 5.13
CA ILE A 52 1.17 -1.25 6.05
C ILE A 52 2.07 -0.15 6.62
N LEU A 53 2.51 0.81 5.80
CA LEU A 53 3.31 1.94 6.28
C LEU A 53 2.45 3.12 6.74
N GLY A 54 1.33 3.39 6.08
CA GLY A 54 0.52 4.58 6.32
C GLY A 54 -0.21 4.54 7.65
N ILE A 55 -0.73 3.38 8.08
CA ILE A 55 -1.41 3.27 9.38
C ILE A 55 -0.45 3.56 10.54
N PRO A 56 0.73 2.90 10.65
CA PRO A 56 1.70 3.24 11.69
C PRO A 56 2.16 4.69 11.62
N LEU A 57 2.41 5.22 10.42
CA LEU A 57 2.85 6.60 10.25
C LEU A 57 1.78 7.60 10.72
N ALA A 58 0.51 7.35 10.37
CA ALA A 58 -0.61 8.17 10.81
C ALA A 58 -0.79 8.11 12.33
N LEU A 59 -0.60 6.93 12.93
CA LEU A 59 -0.64 6.75 14.38
C LEU A 59 0.49 7.54 15.06
N VAL A 60 1.71 7.47 14.55
CA VAL A 60 2.84 8.26 15.06
C VAL A 60 2.52 9.74 14.99
N VAL A 61 2.04 10.25 13.85
CA VAL A 61 1.68 11.66 13.70
C VAL A 61 0.57 12.08 14.67
N LEU A 62 -0.44 11.23 14.88
CA LEU A 62 -1.52 11.49 15.82
C LEU A 62 -1.02 11.56 17.27
N VAL A 63 -0.18 10.61 17.68
CA VAL A 63 0.38 10.55 19.03
C VAL A 63 1.34 11.73 19.27
N SER A 64 2.22 12.04 18.31
CA SER A 64 3.13 13.18 18.42
C SER A 64 2.37 14.49 18.63
N ARG A 65 1.31 14.75 17.84
CA ARG A 65 0.47 15.94 18.04
C ARG A 65 -0.18 15.98 19.41
N ARG A 66 -0.66 14.84 19.92
CA ARG A 66 -1.27 14.77 21.25
C ARG A 66 -0.28 15.07 22.39
N ILE A 67 0.97 14.65 22.25
CA ILE A 67 2.02 14.93 23.24
C ILE A 67 2.48 16.39 23.16
N ASP A 68 2.63 16.93 21.94
CA ASP A 68 3.00 18.34 21.73
C ASP A 68 1.92 19.33 22.25
N ASP A 69 0.65 18.92 22.28
CA ASP A 69 -0.48 19.72 22.74
C ASP A 69 -0.68 19.72 24.27
N GLU A 70 0.04 18.89 25.04
CA GLU A 70 -0.09 18.79 26.50
C GLU A 70 0.85 19.81 27.21
N PRO A 71 0.31 20.84 27.90
CA PRO A 71 1.14 21.84 28.58
C PRO A 71 1.81 21.23 29.83
N ALA A 72 3.12 21.50 29.97
CA ALA A 72 3.98 20.99 31.05
C ALA A 72 3.55 21.39 32.47
#